data_AF-A0A536GV48-F1
#
_entry.id   AF-A0A536GV48-F1
#
_cell.length_a   1.000
_cell.length_b   1.000
_cell.length_c   1.000
_cell.angle_alpha   90.00
_cell.angle_beta   90.00
_cell.angle_gamma   90.00
#
_symmetry.space_group_name_H-M   'P 1'
#
loop_
_entity.id
_entity.type
_entity.pdbx_description
1 polymer ?
#
loop_
_entity_poly.entity_id
_entity_poly.type
_entity_poly.pdbx_seq_one_letter_code
_entity_poly.pdbx_strand_id
1 'polypeptide(L)'
;MALVVALALVFYRVMDYAGQGVANANSAAVQVKPSEPVSRVVLPGLEDGACMSFAPTNGHVDQTVFIDAGHGGLDPGVVGATAAGHQVLEKDAALAVASRLAAL
;
A
#
# COMPACT_ATOMS: atom_id res chain seq x y z
N MET A 1 -13.50 -29.73 -26.12
CA MET A 1 -13.89 -28.44 -26.72
C MET A 1 -14.19 -27.38 -25.67
N ALA A 2 -14.96 -27.64 -24.61
CA ALA A 2 -15.25 -26.65 -23.55
C ALA A 2 -14.01 -26.10 -22.81
N LEU A 3 -13.02 -26.95 -22.48
CA LEU A 3 -11.79 -26.53 -21.80
C LEU A 3 -10.97 -25.54 -22.64
N VAL A 4 -10.87 -25.77 -23.95
CA VAL A 4 -10.09 -24.92 -24.88
C VAL A 4 -10.75 -23.55 -25.03
N VAL A 5 -12.09 -23.50 -25.06
CA VAL A 5 -12.86 -22.25 -25.10
C VAL A 5 -12.72 -21.47 -23.80
N ALA A 6 -12.77 -22.14 -22.64
CA ALA A 6 -12.57 -21.49 -21.35
C ALA A 6 -11.15 -20.89 -21.22
N LEU A 7 -10.13 -21.63 -21.64
CA LEU A 7 -8.75 -21.16 -21.62
C LEU A 7 -8.58 -19.93 -22.53
N ALA A 8 -9.12 -19.97 -23.75
CA ALA A 8 -9.06 -18.86 -24.69
C ALA A 8 -9.73 -17.59 -24.15
N LEU A 9 -10.88 -17.73 -23.48
CA LEU A 9 -11.58 -16.59 -22.86
C LEU A 9 -10.80 -15.98 -21.69
N VAL A 10 -10.14 -16.81 -20.87
CA VAL A 10 -9.27 -16.33 -19.77
C VAL A 10 -8.06 -15.59 -20.33
N PHE A 11 -7.39 -16.15 -21.34
CA PHE A 11 -6.24 -15.49 -21.99
C PHE A 11 -6.64 -14.16 -22.64
N TYR A 12 -7.82 -14.08 -23.27
CA TYR A 12 -8.32 -12.83 -23.84
C TYR A 12 -8.55 -11.75 -22.77
N ARG A 13 -9.10 -12.13 -21.60
CA ARG A 13 -9.34 -11.21 -20.48
C ARG A 13 -8.06 -10.70 -19.84
N VAL A 14 -7.03 -11.54 -19.72
CA VAL A 14 -5.73 -11.15 -19.15
C VAL A 14 -5.00 -10.14 -20.05
N MET A 15 -5.10 -10.28 -21.37
CA MET A 15 -4.48 -9.34 -22.31
C MET A 15 -5.20 -7.99 -22.39
N ASP A 16 -6.52 -7.96 -22.20
CA ASP A 16 -7.30 -6.70 -22.12
C ASP A 16 -6.90 -5.87 -20.89
N TYR A 17 -6.70 -6.54 -19.74
CA TYR A 17 -6.24 -5.90 -18.50
C TYR A 17 -4.83 -5.30 -18.60
N ALA A 18 -3.93 -5.92 -19.37
CA ALA A 18 -2.58 -5.42 -19.57
C ALA A 18 -2.52 -4.24 -20.58
N GLY A 19 -3.52 -4.13 -21.48
CA GLY A 19 -3.58 -3.08 -22.50
C GLY A 19 -4.25 -1.76 -22.06
N GLN A 20 -4.98 -1.75 -20.95
CA GLN A 20 -5.72 -0.58 -20.46
C GLN A 20 -4.89 0.37 -19.56
N GLY A 21 -3.60 0.09 -19.36
CA GLY A 21 -2.70 0.92 -18.51
C GLY A 21 -2.17 2.21 -19.16
N VAL A 22 -2.48 2.50 -20.42
CA VAL A 22 -1.97 3.68 -21.14
C VAL A 22 -3.05 4.28 -22.05
N ALA A 23 -4.15 4.75 -21.45
CA ALA A 23 -5.11 5.59 -22.16
C ALA A 23 -5.66 6.71 -21.27
N ASN A 24 -4.99 7.87 -21.41
CA ASN A 24 -5.57 9.21 -21.37
C ASN A 24 -6.20 9.69 -20.05
N ALA A 25 -5.36 10.21 -19.16
CA ALA A 25 -5.77 11.23 -18.20
C ALA A 25 -5.26 12.59 -18.68
N ASN A 26 -6.05 13.25 -19.54
CA ASN A 26 -6.05 14.71 -19.60
C ASN A 26 -6.53 15.23 -18.24
N SER A 27 -5.62 15.35 -17.29
CA SER A 27 -5.87 15.99 -16.00
C SER A 27 -5.98 17.49 -16.23
N ALA A 28 -7.16 17.94 -16.64
CA ALA A 28 -7.55 19.32 -16.41
C ALA A 28 -7.42 19.58 -14.91
N ALA A 29 -6.51 20.46 -14.52
CA ALA A 29 -6.31 20.86 -13.14
C ALA A 29 -7.61 21.44 -12.57
N VAL A 30 -8.39 20.61 -11.89
CA VAL A 30 -9.46 21.07 -11.01
C VAL A 30 -8.76 21.74 -9.84
N GLN A 31 -8.87 23.06 -9.77
CA GLN A 31 -8.46 23.84 -8.61
C GLN A 31 -9.34 23.41 -7.42
N VAL A 32 -8.81 22.52 -6.58
CA VAL A 32 -9.44 22.11 -5.33
C VAL A 32 -9.41 23.30 -4.40
N LYS A 33 -10.61 23.85 -4.09
CA LYS A 33 -10.79 24.86 -3.05
C LYS A 33 -10.20 24.33 -1.74
N PRO A 34 -9.39 25.09 -0.99
CA PRO A 34 -8.81 24.58 0.25
C PRO A 34 -9.93 24.20 1.23
N SER A 35 -9.99 22.92 1.57
CA SER A 35 -10.83 22.41 2.65
C SER A 35 -10.33 23.04 3.96
N GLU A 36 -11.25 23.50 4.80
CA GLU A 36 -10.92 23.96 6.15
C GLU A 36 -10.07 22.91 6.88
N PRO A 37 -9.08 23.33 7.70
CA PRO A 37 -8.17 22.38 8.33
C PRO A 37 -8.96 21.51 9.32
N VAL A 38 -9.17 20.26 8.94
CA VAL A 38 -9.53 19.20 9.90
C VAL A 38 -8.43 19.21 10.94
N SER A 39 -8.76 19.50 12.20
CA SER A 39 -7.82 19.52 13.32
C SER A 39 -7.11 18.18 13.42
N ARG A 40 -5.94 18.07 12.80
CA ARG A 40 -5.09 16.89 12.84
C ARG A 40 -4.42 16.90 14.21
N VAL A 41 -4.71 15.90 15.03
CA VAL A 41 -3.97 15.68 16.28
C VAL A 41 -2.52 15.38 15.89
N VAL A 42 -1.63 16.35 16.11
CA VAL A 42 -0.19 16.15 15.93
C VAL A 42 0.28 15.29 17.10
N LEU A 43 0.52 14.01 16.81
CA LEU A 43 1.21 13.11 17.74
C LEU A 43 2.71 13.31 17.52
N PRO A 44 3.49 13.66 18.56
CA PRO A 44 4.93 13.81 18.44
C PRO A 44 5.55 12.54 17.81
N GLY A 45 6.21 12.69 16.66
CA GLY A 45 6.82 11.58 15.92
C GLY A 45 6.02 11.02 14.74
N LEU A 46 4.84 11.58 14.40
CA LEU A 46 4.00 11.17 13.26
C LEU A 46 3.76 12.29 12.23
N GLU A 47 4.59 13.34 12.23
CA GLU A 47 4.46 14.44 11.26
C GLU A 47 5.00 14.09 9.87
N ASP A 48 4.39 14.71 8.83
CA ASP A 48 4.68 14.44 7.42
C ASP A 48 6.20 14.66 7.15
N GLY A 49 6.94 13.55 6.93
CA GLY A 49 8.41 13.51 6.78
C GLY A 49 9.19 12.70 7.83
N ALA A 50 8.53 12.17 8.86
CA ALA A 50 9.18 11.52 10.01
C ALA A 50 9.50 10.02 9.79
N CYS A 51 10.33 9.68 8.81
CA CYS A 51 10.91 8.33 8.76
C CYS A 51 11.56 8.00 10.11
N MET A 52 11.15 6.90 10.74
CA MET A 52 11.85 6.38 11.92
C MET A 52 13.15 5.73 11.46
N SER A 53 14.27 6.12 12.07
CA SER A 53 15.57 5.51 11.80
C SER A 53 15.95 4.57 12.93
N PHE A 54 16.43 3.39 12.56
CA PHE A 54 16.91 2.37 13.49
C PHE A 54 18.41 2.17 13.25
N ALA A 55 19.17 1.96 14.33
CA ALA A 55 20.58 1.63 14.20
C ALA A 55 20.75 0.26 13.54
N PRO A 56 21.83 0.02 12.77
CA PRO A 56 22.14 -1.31 12.25
C PRO A 56 22.22 -2.34 13.38
N THR A 57 21.61 -3.51 13.18
CA THR A 57 21.58 -4.58 14.19
C THR A 57 22.86 -5.41 14.22
N ASN A 58 23.59 -5.52 13.10
CA ASN A 58 24.90 -6.18 13.03
C ASN A 58 25.77 -5.59 11.90
N GLY A 59 27.00 -5.16 12.23
CA GLY A 59 27.99 -4.71 11.25
C GLY A 59 27.58 -3.49 10.41
N HIS A 60 28.56 -2.76 9.87
CA HIS A 60 28.29 -1.68 8.92
C HIS A 60 28.33 -2.25 7.50
N VAL A 61 27.16 -2.48 6.91
CA VAL A 61 27.02 -2.93 5.50
C VAL A 61 27.00 -1.75 4.51
N ASP A 62 27.26 -0.52 4.98
CA ASP A 62 27.21 0.74 4.23
C ASP A 62 25.95 0.90 3.35
N GLN A 63 24.85 0.29 3.78
CA GLN A 63 23.58 0.28 3.09
C GLN A 63 22.50 0.85 4.00
N THR A 64 21.62 1.65 3.41
CA THR A 64 20.40 2.13 4.05
C THR A 64 19.21 1.43 3.43
N VAL A 65 18.39 0.80 4.27
CA VAL A 65 17.15 0.15 3.85
C VAL A 65 15.99 1.02 4.29
N PHE A 66 15.11 1.34 3.35
CA PHE A 66 13.84 2.01 3.63
C PHE A 66 12.74 0.96 3.65
N ILE A 67 11.99 0.91 4.75
CA ILE A 67 10.86 0.00 4.94
C ILE A 67 9.60 0.86 4.98
N ASP A 68 8.70 0.62 4.05
CA ASP A 68 7.40 1.31 3.98
C ASP A 68 6.29 0.36 4.42
N ALA A 69 5.59 0.73 5.51
CA ALA A 69 4.38 0.04 5.92
C ALA A 69 3.21 0.65 5.13
N GLY A 70 2.81 -0.02 4.06
CA GLY A 70 1.78 0.49 3.15
C GLY A 70 0.44 0.80 3.85
N HIS A 71 -0.29 1.75 3.26
CA HIS A 71 -1.55 2.31 3.78
C HIS A 71 -1.37 2.96 5.16
N GLY A 72 -2.47 3.29 5.85
CA GLY A 72 -2.39 3.91 7.17
C GLY A 72 -3.50 4.92 7.45
N GLY A 73 -3.65 5.25 8.74
CA GLY A 73 -4.69 6.17 9.19
C GLY A 73 -6.09 5.67 8.80
N LEU A 74 -6.82 6.50 8.06
CA LEU A 74 -8.17 6.20 7.59
C LEU A 74 -8.21 5.20 6.43
N ASP A 75 -7.10 5.02 5.71
CA ASP A 75 -7.01 4.06 4.62
C ASP A 75 -6.59 2.68 5.17
N PRO A 76 -7.51 1.69 5.19
CA PRO A 76 -7.19 0.36 5.70
C PRO A 76 -6.35 -0.48 4.71
N GLY A 77 -6.27 -0.06 3.46
CA GLY A 77 -5.89 -0.91 2.34
C GLY A 77 -6.90 -2.04 2.11
N VAL A 78 -6.42 -3.18 1.61
CA VAL A 78 -7.25 -4.37 1.44
C VAL A 78 -7.76 -4.85 2.80
N VAL A 79 -9.06 -5.18 2.84
CA VAL A 79 -9.71 -5.76 4.02
C VAL A 79 -10.03 -7.23 3.73
N GLY A 80 -9.49 -8.12 4.55
CA GLY A 80 -9.72 -9.55 4.49
C GLY A 80 -10.34 -10.10 5.77
N ALA A 81 -10.48 -11.42 5.83
CA ALA A 81 -10.87 -12.13 7.04
C ALA A 81 -10.13 -13.47 7.16
N THR A 82 -9.91 -13.91 8.40
CA THR A 82 -9.40 -15.26 8.69
C THR A 82 -10.49 -16.31 8.46
N ALA A 83 -10.11 -17.60 8.43
CA ALA A 83 -11.06 -18.70 8.36
C ALA A 83 -12.05 -18.73 9.55
N ALA A 84 -11.67 -18.16 10.70
CA ALA A 84 -12.53 -18.01 11.87
C ALA A 84 -13.45 -16.77 11.79
N GLY A 85 -13.40 -16.01 10.69
CA GLY A 85 -14.21 -14.82 10.46
C GLY A 85 -13.67 -13.53 11.09
N HIS A 86 -12.46 -13.53 11.63
CA HIS A 86 -11.86 -12.31 12.16
C HIS A 86 -11.37 -11.41 11.03
N GLN A 87 -11.74 -10.13 11.07
CA GLN A 87 -11.27 -9.14 10.10
C GLN A 87 -9.75 -8.95 10.20
N VAL A 88 -9.11 -8.76 9.04
CA VAL A 88 -7.69 -8.41 8.91
C VAL A 88 -7.58 -7.19 8.01
N LEU A 89 -6.87 -6.16 8.46
CA LEU A 89 -6.59 -4.95 7.69
C LEU A 89 -5.17 -5.00 7.16
N GLU A 90 -4.98 -4.64 5.90
CA GLU A 90 -3.65 -4.57 5.29
C GLU A 90 -2.72 -3.66 6.07
N LYS A 91 -3.18 -2.44 6.42
CA LYS A 91 -2.36 -1.48 7.18
C LYS A 91 -1.77 -2.06 8.47
N ASP A 92 -2.55 -2.88 9.19
CA ASP A 92 -2.14 -3.43 10.47
C ASP A 92 -1.15 -4.58 10.26
N ALA A 93 -1.40 -5.42 9.24
CA ALA A 93 -0.51 -6.50 8.86
C ALA A 93 0.84 -5.97 8.33
N ALA A 94 0.82 -4.97 7.44
CA ALA A 94 2.00 -4.35 6.86
C ALA A 94 2.86 -3.68 7.94
N LEU A 95 2.25 -2.92 8.86
CA LEU A 95 2.97 -2.30 9.99
C LEU A 95 3.58 -3.34 10.92
N ALA A 96 2.86 -4.43 11.22
CA ALA A 96 3.37 -5.52 12.05
C ALA A 96 4.57 -6.23 11.42
N VAL A 97 4.57 -6.42 10.10
CA VAL A 97 5.72 -7.00 9.38
C VAL A 97 6.89 -6.01 9.33
N ALA A 98 6.63 -4.76 8.97
CA ALA A 98 7.65 -3.72 8.85
C ALA A 98 8.40 -3.49 10.18
N SER A 99 7.67 -3.40 11.29
CA SER A 99 8.25 -3.20 12.62
C SER A 99 9.10 -4.38 13.09
N ARG A 100 8.70 -5.62 12.75
CA ARG A 100 9.52 -6.81 13.02
C ARG A 100 10.77 -6.84 12.15
N LEU A 101 10.65 -6.52 10.87
CA LEU A 101 11.78 -6.45 9.94
C LEU A 101 12.81 -5.40 10.38
N ALA A 102 12.36 -4.24 10.86
CA ALA A 102 13.22 -3.17 11.35
C ALA A 102 14.00 -3.53 12.63
N ALA A 103 13.58 -4.58 13.35
CA ALA A 103 14.15 -5.01 14.63
C ALA A 103 15.04 -6.26 14.54
N LEU A 104 15.21 -6.85 13.35
CA LEU A 104 16.10 -8.00 13.10
C LEU A 104 17.57 -7.58 13.13
#